data_AF-A0A814IDS3-F1
#
_entry.id   AF-A0A814IDS3-F1
#
_cell.length_a   1.000
_cell.length_b   1.000
_cell.length_c   1.000
_cell.angle_alpha   90.00
_cell.angle_beta   90.00
_cell.angle_gamma   90.00
#
_symmetry.space_group_name_H-M   'P 1'
#
loop_
_entity.id
_entity.type
_entity.pdbx_description
1 polymer ?
#
loop_
_entity_poly.entity_id
_entity_poly.type
_entity_poly.pdbx_seq_one_letter_code
_entity_poly.pdbx_strand_id
1 'polypeptide(L)'
;MVYISNISGNHLTTGRQRQVKHILDTHGIRYIEIDISDPKQTNEKEFLQKSLFKKNLKLTLPQVFTDDELCYDYDELMAAVESNQLKQLLKISSVTTTSDQKQEHSLMSSA
;
A
#
# COMPACT_ATOMS: atom_id res chain seq x y z
N MET A 1 3.79 -0.26 0.87
CA MET A 1 4.51 0.88 1.51
C MET A 1 3.84 2.18 1.11
N VAL A 2 3.79 3.17 2.00
CA VAL A 2 3.21 4.51 1.74
C VAL A 2 4.30 5.55 1.98
N TYR A 3 4.75 6.18 0.90
CA TYR A 3 5.77 7.23 0.95
C TYR A 3 5.12 8.58 1.19
N ILE A 4 5.65 9.32 2.16
CA ILE A 4 5.16 10.63 2.57
C ILE A 4 6.31 11.59 2.89
N SER A 5 5.97 12.83 3.22
CA SER A 5 6.86 13.79 3.88
C SER A 5 6.13 14.44 5.04
N ASN A 6 6.70 14.37 6.25
CA ASN A 6 6.12 15.01 7.44
C ASN A 6 6.44 16.50 7.54
N ILE A 7 7.43 16.99 6.82
CA ILE A 7 7.82 18.42 6.79
C ILE A 7 7.30 19.16 5.54
N SER A 8 6.29 18.61 4.87
CA SER A 8 5.71 19.24 3.68
C SER A 8 5.03 20.57 4.04
N GLY A 9 5.54 21.67 3.48
CA GLY A 9 4.90 22.99 3.57
C GLY A 9 3.63 23.11 2.71
N ASN A 10 3.28 22.08 1.92
CA ASN A 10 2.10 22.09 1.06
C ASN A 10 0.91 21.42 1.76
N HIS A 11 -0.12 22.22 2.08
CA HIS A 11 -1.36 21.73 2.71
C HIS A 11 -2.11 20.71 1.86
N LEU A 12 -2.07 20.83 0.52
CA LEU A 12 -2.70 19.86 -0.37
C LEU A 12 -2.01 18.50 -0.30
N THR A 13 -0.67 18.47 -0.32
CA THR A 13 0.11 17.24 -0.13
C THR A 13 -0.19 16.61 1.23
N THR A 14 -0.20 17.41 2.29
CA THR A 14 -0.50 16.93 3.65
C THR A 14 -1.90 16.35 3.76
N GLY A 15 -2.90 17.01 3.14
CA GLY A 15 -4.28 16.52 3.07
C GLY A 15 -4.38 15.18 2.33
N ARG A 16 -3.77 15.09 1.15
CA ARG A 16 -3.73 13.84 0.35
C ARG A 16 -3.06 12.70 1.09
N GLN A 17 -1.93 12.95 1.76
CA GLN A 17 -1.25 11.96 2.61
C GLN A 17 -2.18 11.44 3.72
N ARG A 18 -2.86 12.35 4.43
CA ARG A 18 -3.81 11.98 5.50
C ARG A 18 -4.98 11.15 4.95
N GLN A 19 -5.52 11.54 3.81
CA GLN A 19 -6.65 10.87 3.19
C GLN A 19 -6.30 9.45 2.72
N VAL A 20 -5.14 9.27 2.07
CA VAL A 20 -4.68 7.93 1.67
C VAL A 20 -4.53 7.02 2.89
N LYS A 21 -3.89 7.51 3.97
CA LYS A 21 -3.76 6.73 5.21
C LYS A 21 -5.11 6.35 5.81
N HIS A 22 -6.03 7.32 5.90
CA HIS A 22 -7.39 7.08 6.40
C HIS A 22 -8.15 6.02 5.58
N ILE A 23 -8.03 6.07 4.25
CA ILE A 23 -8.66 5.09 3.37
C ILE A 23 -8.07 3.70 3.61
N LEU A 24 -6.75 3.57 3.69
CA LEU A 24 -6.12 2.27 3.95
C LEU A 24 -6.55 1.71 5.32
N ASP A 25 -6.56 2.55 6.36
CA ASP A 25 -6.99 2.18 7.71
C ASP A 25 -8.45 1.69 7.73
N THR A 26 -9.36 2.44 7.11
CA THR A 26 -10.80 2.10 7.08
C THR A 26 -11.11 0.85 6.25
N HIS A 27 -10.25 0.51 5.28
CA HIS A 27 -10.37 -0.72 4.49
C HIS A 27 -9.65 -1.93 5.12
N GLY A 28 -9.05 -1.75 6.30
CA GLY A 28 -8.30 -2.79 7.02
C GLY A 28 -6.99 -3.18 6.33
N ILE A 29 -6.40 -2.26 5.55
CA ILE A 29 -5.19 -2.51 4.77
C ILE A 29 -3.99 -2.05 5.60
N ARG A 30 -3.12 -3.01 5.96
CA ARG A 30 -1.87 -2.70 6.67
C ARG A 30 -0.86 -2.08 5.70
N TYR A 31 -0.13 -1.08 6.18
CA TYR A 31 0.96 -0.46 5.43
C TYR A 31 2.13 -0.08 6.32
N ILE A 32 3.29 0.11 5.69
CA ILE A 32 4.47 0.71 6.30
C ILE A 32 4.56 2.15 5.77
N GLU A 33 4.57 3.12 6.67
CA GLU A 33 4.77 4.53 6.36
C GLU A 33 6.28 4.81 6.25
N ILE A 34 6.69 5.42 5.15
CA ILE A 34 8.08 5.79 4.88
C ILE A 34 8.14 7.30 4.66
N ASP A 35 8.75 7.99 5.63
CA ASP A 35 8.95 9.43 5.54
C ASP A 35 10.25 9.76 4.83
N ILE A 36 10.17 10.18 3.56
CA ILE A 36 11.36 10.52 2.75
C ILE A 36 12.02 11.83 3.17
N SER A 37 11.45 12.55 4.14
CA SER A 37 12.09 13.72 4.75
C SER A 37 13.00 13.36 5.91
N ASP A 38 12.90 12.15 6.48
CA ASP A 38 13.82 11.66 7.48
C ASP A 38 15.18 11.35 6.82
N PRO A 39 16.30 11.94 7.30
CA PRO A 39 17.64 11.62 6.81
C PRO A 39 17.99 10.12 6.86
N LYS A 40 17.39 9.36 7.77
CA LYS A 40 17.58 7.90 7.87
C LYS A 40 16.97 7.13 6.70
N GLN A 41 16.03 7.73 5.98
CA GLN A 41 15.32 7.14 4.84
C GLN A 41 15.90 7.57 3.49
N THR A 42 17.18 7.91 3.43
CA THR A 42 17.84 8.36 2.19
C THR A 42 17.78 7.31 1.08
N ASN A 43 17.96 6.02 1.42
CA ASN A 43 17.87 4.93 0.44
C ASN A 43 16.45 4.80 -0.16
N GLU A 44 15.44 4.92 0.68
CA GLU A 44 14.02 4.89 0.27
C GLU A 44 13.66 6.08 -0.62
N LYS A 45 14.19 7.26 -0.30
CA LYS A 45 14.05 8.46 -1.13
C LYS A 45 14.67 8.25 -2.52
N GLU A 46 15.87 7.69 -2.58
CA GLU A 46 16.51 7.37 -3.86
C GLU A 46 15.73 6.33 -4.66
N PHE A 47 15.22 5.29 -3.99
CA PHE A 47 14.39 4.27 -4.63
C PHE A 47 13.14 4.89 -5.25
N LEU A 48 12.39 5.70 -4.49
CA LEU A 48 11.20 6.40 -4.97
C LEU A 48 11.52 7.26 -6.20
N GLN A 49 12.58 8.07 -6.13
CA GLN A 49 12.99 8.94 -7.23
C GLN A 49 13.37 8.15 -8.48
N LYS A 50 14.15 7.08 -8.35
CA LYS A 50 14.54 6.20 -9.46
C LYS A 50 13.32 5.51 -10.08
N SER A 51 12.38 5.04 -9.26
CA SER A 51 11.15 4.38 -9.70
C SER A 51 10.23 5.31 -10.48
N LEU A 52 10.05 6.55 -10.02
CA LEU A 52 9.26 7.55 -10.73
C LEU A 52 9.95 8.01 -12.02
N PHE A 53 11.27 8.19 -11.99
CA PHE A 53 12.05 8.53 -13.19
C PHE A 53 11.93 7.47 -14.29
N LYS A 54 12.04 6.18 -13.94
CA LYS A 54 11.85 5.06 -14.90
C LYS A 54 10.46 5.08 -15.56
N LYS A 55 9.45 5.61 -14.87
CA LYS A 55 8.07 5.75 -15.37
C LYS A 55 7.79 7.11 -16.02
N ASN A 56 8.81 7.98 -16.14
CA ASN A 56 8.68 9.36 -16.60
C ASN A 56 7.64 10.18 -15.80
N LEU A 57 7.55 9.91 -14.50
CA LEU A 57 6.65 10.57 -13.56
C LEU A 57 7.40 11.60 -12.71
N LYS A 58 6.71 12.67 -12.32
CA LYS A 58 7.25 13.66 -11.38
C LYS A 58 7.16 13.14 -9.95
N LEU A 59 8.07 13.60 -9.09
CA LEU A 59 7.99 13.34 -7.66
C LEU A 59 6.78 14.05 -7.05
N THR A 60 5.71 13.30 -6.81
CA THR A 60 4.52 13.72 -6.08
C THR A 60 4.40 12.88 -4.80
N LEU A 61 3.68 13.41 -3.80
CA LEU A 61 3.37 12.69 -2.57
C LEU A 61 1.87 12.86 -2.25
N PRO A 62 1.20 11.87 -1.64
CA PRO A 62 1.72 10.54 -1.29
C PRO A 62 1.98 9.64 -2.50
N GLN A 63 2.77 8.58 -2.31
CA GLN A 63 2.96 7.49 -3.28
C GLN A 63 2.82 6.14 -2.59
N VAL A 64 2.06 5.22 -3.17
CA VAL A 64 1.85 3.87 -2.61
C VAL A 64 2.54 2.84 -3.46
N PHE A 65 3.41 2.03 -2.83
CA PHE A 65 4.07 0.91 -3.47
C PHE A 65 3.53 -0.43 -2.99
N THR A 66 3.34 -1.36 -3.93
CA THR A 66 2.99 -2.76 -3.67
C THR A 66 4.04 -3.66 -4.30
N ASP A 67 4.53 -4.64 -3.52
CA ASP A 67 5.55 -5.63 -3.91
C ASP A 67 6.79 -5.00 -4.59
N ASP A 68 7.18 -3.79 -4.15
CA ASP A 68 8.31 -3.01 -4.67
C ASP A 68 8.31 -2.71 -6.19
N GLU A 69 7.20 -2.96 -6.89
CA GLU A 69 7.12 -2.84 -8.35
C GLU A 69 6.04 -1.85 -8.82
N LEU A 70 4.88 -1.90 -8.17
CA LEU A 70 3.73 -1.07 -8.55
C LEU A 70 3.74 0.20 -7.73
N CYS A 71 3.51 1.34 -8.39
CA CYS A 71 3.51 2.67 -7.80
C CYS A 71 2.18 3.29 -8.18
N TYR A 72 1.44 3.77 -7.19
CA TYR A 72 0.15 4.41 -7.36
C TYR A 72 0.19 5.78 -6.69
N ASP A 73 -0.18 6.81 -7.45
CA ASP A 73 -0.34 8.14 -6.90
C ASP A 73 -1.70 8.31 -6.19
N TYR A 74 -1.95 9.52 -5.71
CA TYR A 74 -3.21 9.85 -5.04
C TYR A 74 -4.44 9.68 -5.96
N ASP A 75 -4.37 10.16 -7.20
CA ASP A 75 -5.53 10.20 -8.09
C ASP A 75 -5.90 8.76 -8.56
N GLU A 76 -4.90 7.92 -8.81
CA GLU A 76 -5.09 6.49 -9.10
C GLU A 76 -5.76 5.74 -7.93
N LEU A 77 -5.35 6.03 -6.69
CA LEU A 77 -5.98 5.44 -5.52
C LEU A 77 -7.41 5.90 -5.34
N MET A 78 -7.71 7.19 -5.56
CA MET A 78 -9.08 7.70 -5.44
C MET A 78 -10.00 7.07 -6.48
N ALA A 79 -9.55 6.97 -7.74
CA ALA A 79 -10.33 6.31 -8.79
C ALA A 79 -10.65 4.83 -8.45
N ALA A 80 -9.69 4.12 -7.84
CA ALA A 80 -9.91 2.75 -7.40
C ALA A 80 -10.86 2.66 -6.19
N VAL A 81 -10.83 3.64 -5.27
CA VAL A 81 -11.79 3.72 -4.15
C VAL A 81 -13.21 3.96 -4.69
N GLU A 82 -13.36 4.93 -5.59
CA GLU A 82 -14.63 5.28 -6.22
C GLU A 82 -15.24 4.10 -6.99
N SER A 83 -14.38 3.29 -7.62
CA SER A 83 -14.79 2.09 -8.37
C SER A 83 -14.88 0.82 -7.51
N ASN A 84 -14.68 0.93 -6.19
CA ASN A 84 -14.63 -0.21 -5.24
C ASN A 84 -13.61 -1.31 -5.64
N GLN A 85 -12.51 -0.90 -6.27
CA GLN A 85 -11.43 -1.75 -6.80
C GLN A 85 -10.11 -1.58 -6.03
N LEU A 86 -10.08 -0.84 -4.92
CA LEU A 86 -8.86 -0.54 -4.16
C LEU A 86 -8.04 -1.80 -3.82
N LYS A 87 -8.68 -2.87 -3.30
CA LYS A 87 -7.97 -4.11 -2.94
C LYS A 87 -7.40 -4.83 -4.15
N GLN A 88 -8.10 -4.80 -5.28
CA GLN A 88 -7.63 -5.38 -6.54
C GLN A 88 -6.46 -4.59 -7.11
N LEU A 89 -6.53 -3.25 -7.08
CA LEU A 89 -5.44 -2.36 -7.48
C LEU A 89 -4.17 -2.70 -6.68
N LEU A 90 -4.30 -2.80 -5.37
CA LEU A 90 -3.20 -3.11 -4.46
C LEU A 90 -2.84 -4.60 -4.43
N LYS A 91 -3.36 -5.42 -5.36
CA LYS A 91 -3.13 -6.88 -5.45
C LYS A 91 -3.31 -7.63 -4.13
N ILE A 92 -4.15 -7.12 -3.23
CA ILE A 92 -4.43 -7.75 -1.94
C ILE A 92 -5.35 -8.93 -2.23
N SER A 93 -4.75 -10.11 -2.38
CA SER A 93 -5.49 -11.35 -2.56
C SER A 93 -6.45 -11.56 -1.38
N SER A 94 -7.69 -11.95 -1.64
CA SER A 94 -8.75 -12.17 -0.64
C SER A 94 -8.49 -13.34 0.32
N VAL A 95 -7.26 -13.85 0.42
CA VAL A 95 -6.91 -15.04 1.21
C VAL A 95 -6.67 -14.67 2.67
N THR A 96 -7.74 -14.29 3.36
CA THR A 96 -7.82 -14.43 4.83
C THR A 96 -9.21 -14.89 5.22
N THR A 97 -9.52 -16.14 4.88
CA THR A 97 -10.35 -17.02 5.73
C THR A 97 -10.15 -18.46 5.26
N THR A 98 -9.51 -19.27 6.11
CA THR A 98 -9.89 -20.64 6.51
C THR A 98 -8.63 -21.48 6.75
N SER A 99 -8.15 -21.47 7.99
CA SER A 99 -7.33 -22.55 8.53
C SER A 99 -7.72 -22.74 9.99
N ASP A 100 -9.01 -22.93 10.25
CA ASP A 100 -9.45 -23.59 11.47
C ASP A 100 -10.85 -24.21 11.28
N GLN A 101 -10.91 -25.51 11.59
CA GLN A 101 -12.09 -26.38 11.81
C GLN A 101 -12.83 -26.98 10.60
N LYS A 102 -12.51 -28.25 10.27
CA LYS A 102 -13.50 -29.36 10.29
C LYS A 102 -12.84 -30.75 10.44
N GLN A 103 -13.23 -31.46 11.49
CA GLN A 103 -13.17 -32.92 11.71
C GLN A 103 -13.85 -33.66 10.52
N GLU A 104 -13.70 -34.95 10.19
CA GLU A 104 -13.47 -36.18 10.97
C GLU A 104 -13.23 -37.35 9.96
N HIS A 105 -12.64 -38.44 10.46
CA HIS A 105 -12.87 -39.84 10.07
C HIS A 105 -12.26 -40.42 8.77
N SER A 106 -11.22 -41.23 8.94
CA SER A 106 -11.14 -42.53 8.25
C SER A 106 -10.49 -43.55 9.16
N LEU A 107 -11.31 -44.49 9.65
CA LEU A 107 -10.88 -45.75 10.22
C LEU A 107 -10.18 -46.54 9.11
N MET A 108 -8.88 -46.81 9.26
CA MET A 108 -8.25 -47.94 8.59
C MET A 108 -7.78 -48.95 9.63
N SER A 109 -8.59 -50.00 9.67
CA SER A 109 -8.29 -51.38 10.06
C SER A 109 -6.84 -51.82 9.85
N SER A 110 -6.43 -52.74 10.74
CA SER A 110 -5.40 -53.79 10.60
C SER A 110 -3.94 -53.42 10.91
N ALA A 111 -3.48 -53.79 12.12
CA ALA A 111 -2.65 -54.98 12.33
C ALA A 111 -2.56 -55.32 13.82
#